data_AF-A0A1A6H5J2-F1
#
_entry.id   AF-A0A1A6H5J2-F1
#
_cell.length_a   1.000
_cell.length_b   1.000
_cell.length_c   1.000
_cell.angle_alpha   90.00
_cell.angle_beta   90.00
_cell.angle_gamma   90.00
#
_symmetry.space_group_name_H-M   'P 1'
#
loop_
_entity.id
_entity.type
_entity.pdbx_description
1 polymer ?
#
loop_
_entity_poly.entity_id
_entity_poly.type
_entity_poly.pdbx_seq_one_letter_code
_entity_poly.pdbx_strand_id
1 'polypeptide(L)'
;HHYLEKTSLCAILKQRAPRQYRILAKLRSYEPKRLLQSIKLLCPKCHSLQEVPHEENVDKILQDAATKAPKSKLLGTSLYDSEVWTTEGQGGRQVAVHFVKNDGILPLSKECLILLEGGRLCEISKLSSMFHSVIPVRSGPEDLELLDLAAPFLIRGKLCHYGCKQCSNLKPIQNLSTIPNKRIWIPSSVAEVLGIVPLQYVFVMTFTFDDGTGVLDAYLKDSEKFFQIPASEVLTDNNLQKNLEKIMNVICPPGIKIDAYPWLECLIKSYNVTRGTEQQICYQIFDTMVAEDII
;
A
#
# COMPACT_ATOMS: atom_id res chain seq x y z
N HIS A 1 25.73 9.09 0.14
CA HIS A 1 26.28 10.47 0.12
C HIS A 1 27.29 10.71 1.25
N HIS A 2 28.32 9.87 1.40
CA HIS A 2 29.26 9.98 2.52
C HIS A 2 30.20 11.19 2.44
N TYR A 3 30.28 11.83 1.27
CA TYR A 3 31.08 13.04 1.04
C TYR A 3 30.47 14.32 1.63
N LEU A 4 29.19 14.30 2.03
CA LEU A 4 28.56 15.46 2.66
C LEU A 4 29.07 15.61 4.10
N GLU A 5 29.53 16.81 4.43
CA GLU A 5 29.86 17.18 5.80
C GLU A 5 28.60 17.35 6.65
N LYS A 6 28.72 17.08 7.95
CA LYS A 6 27.62 17.22 8.91
C LYS A 6 27.29 18.71 9.09
N THR A 7 26.06 19.09 8.76
CA THR A 7 25.58 20.47 8.87
C THR A 7 24.66 20.60 10.08
N SER A 8 24.86 21.63 10.91
CA SER A 8 23.97 21.91 12.05
C SER A 8 22.59 22.39 11.61
N LEU A 9 21.56 22.07 12.39
CA LEU A 9 20.18 22.45 12.08
C LEU A 9 20.00 23.97 12.03
N CYS A 10 20.67 24.73 12.92
CA CYS A 10 20.61 26.19 12.91
C CYS A 10 21.17 26.82 11.62
N ALA A 11 22.17 26.19 11.00
CA ALA A 11 22.74 26.64 9.73
C ALA A 11 21.83 26.30 8.56
N ILE A 12 21.17 25.14 8.59
CA ILE A 12 20.20 24.73 7.57
C ILE A 12 19.01 25.69 7.52
N LEU A 13 18.46 26.05 8.69
CA LEU A 13 17.29 26.94 8.81
C LEU A 13 17.52 28.35 8.24
N LYS A 14 18.78 28.78 8.08
CA LYS A 14 19.14 30.08 7.50
C LYS A 14 19.36 30.03 5.99
N GLN A 15 19.32 28.83 5.39
CA GLN A 15 19.61 28.63 3.97
C GLN A 15 18.34 28.56 3.12
N ARG A 16 18.50 28.90 1.84
CA ARG A 16 17.43 28.77 0.83
C ARG A 16 17.36 27.33 0.30
N ALA A 17 16.16 26.89 -0.07
CA ALA A 17 15.92 25.63 -0.75
C ALA A 17 15.94 25.79 -2.29
N PRO A 18 16.25 24.73 -3.07
CA PRO A 18 16.51 23.35 -2.64
C PRO A 18 18.00 23.05 -2.39
N ARG A 19 18.29 22.27 -1.35
CA ARG A 19 19.64 21.80 -0.98
C ARG A 19 19.56 20.42 -0.33
N GLN A 20 20.70 19.72 -0.27
CA GLN A 20 20.83 18.43 0.41
C GLN A 20 21.83 18.57 1.57
N TYR A 21 21.55 17.89 2.67
CA TYR A 21 22.33 17.97 3.89
C TYR A 21 22.50 16.60 4.52
N ARG A 22 23.64 16.38 5.16
CA ARG A 22 23.85 15.31 6.12
C ARG A 22 23.73 15.92 7.52
N ILE A 23 22.82 15.38 8.32
CA ILE A 23 22.59 15.83 9.70
C ILE A 23 22.94 14.71 10.67
N LEU A 24 23.33 15.11 11.88
CA LEU A 24 23.42 14.24 13.05
C LEU A 24 22.58 14.88 14.14
N ALA A 25 21.40 14.31 14.41
CA ALA A 25 20.42 14.90 15.32
C ALA A 25 19.67 13.81 16.09
N LYS A 26 19.05 14.18 17.21
CA LYS A 26 18.20 13.29 17.99
C LYS A 26 16.75 13.46 17.55
N LEU A 27 15.97 12.38 17.55
CA LEU A 27 14.55 12.45 17.26
C LEU A 27 13.80 12.91 18.51
N ARG A 28 13.55 14.22 18.65
CA ARG A 28 12.83 14.80 19.78
C ARG A 28 11.39 14.27 19.87
N SER A 29 10.72 14.22 18.72
CA SER A 29 9.36 13.73 18.61
C SER A 29 9.06 13.28 17.18
N TYR A 30 7.99 12.52 17.02
CA TYR A 30 7.48 12.11 15.72
C TYR A 30 5.95 12.07 15.71
N GLU A 31 5.39 12.18 14.52
CA GLU A 31 3.98 11.94 14.21
C GLU A 31 3.84 11.00 13.00
N PRO A 32 2.80 10.16 12.96
CA PRO A 32 1.76 9.97 13.98
C PRO A 32 2.26 9.15 15.18
N LYS A 33 1.67 9.36 16.37
CA LYS A 33 1.95 8.56 17.57
C LYS A 33 1.42 7.14 17.48
N ARG A 34 0.31 6.93 16.77
CA ARG A 34 -0.17 5.60 16.41
C ARG A 34 0.54 5.18 15.13
N LEU A 35 1.59 4.39 15.25
CA LEU A 35 2.50 4.08 14.13
C LEU A 35 1.78 3.49 12.92
N LEU A 36 0.73 2.67 13.11
CA LEU A 36 -0.02 2.10 11.99
C LEU A 36 -0.77 3.16 11.16
N GLN A 37 -1.03 4.35 11.71
CA GLN A 37 -1.58 5.48 10.96
C GLN A 37 -0.56 6.14 10.04
N SER A 38 0.73 5.79 10.12
CA SER A 38 1.75 6.30 9.22
C SER A 38 1.67 5.66 7.83
N ILE A 39 1.05 4.47 7.70
CA ILE A 39 0.96 3.77 6.44
C ILE A 39 -0.12 4.43 5.57
N LYS A 40 0.28 4.86 4.37
CA LYS A 40 -0.57 5.50 3.38
C LYS A 40 -0.40 4.84 2.02
N LEU A 41 -1.34 5.11 1.13
CA LEU A 41 -1.26 4.77 -0.28
C LEU A 41 -0.87 6.01 -1.09
N LEU A 42 0.22 5.92 -1.84
CA LEU A 42 0.74 6.97 -2.72
C LEU A 42 0.50 6.61 -4.18
N CYS A 43 -0.09 7.52 -4.95
CA CYS A 43 -0.11 7.38 -6.40
C CYS A 43 1.21 7.89 -7.00
N PRO A 44 1.99 7.06 -7.72
CA PRO A 44 3.23 7.52 -8.34
C PRO A 44 2.99 8.48 -9.52
N LYS A 45 1.78 8.51 -10.08
CA LYS A 45 1.45 9.34 -11.26
C LYS A 45 0.95 10.74 -10.88
N CYS A 46 -0.10 10.84 -10.06
CA CYS A 46 -0.63 12.14 -9.63
C CYS A 46 -0.13 12.61 -8.27
N HIS A 47 0.71 11.83 -7.59
CA HIS A 47 1.27 12.14 -6.26
C HIS A 47 0.22 12.31 -5.16
N SER A 48 -1.03 11.86 -5.39
CA SER A 48 -2.07 11.84 -4.37
C SER A 48 -1.69 10.86 -3.26
N LEU A 49 -1.89 11.29 -2.02
CA LEU A 49 -1.75 10.47 -0.83
C LEU A 49 -3.14 10.19 -0.26
N GLN A 50 -3.44 8.93 0.06
CA GLN A 50 -4.74 8.51 0.57
C GLN A 50 -4.59 7.49 1.69
N GLU A 51 -5.63 7.38 2.52
CA GLU A 51 -5.70 6.36 3.57
C GLU A 51 -5.83 4.96 2.99
N VAL A 52 -5.34 3.98 3.73
CA VAL A 52 -5.60 2.56 3.44
C VAL A 52 -7.02 2.24 3.94
N PRO A 53 -7.92 1.69 3.12
CA PRO A 53 -9.26 1.33 3.57
C PRO A 53 -9.22 0.34 4.73
N HIS A 54 -9.99 0.62 5.78
CA HIS A 54 -10.22 -0.33 6.88
C HIS A 54 -10.98 -1.56 6.39
N GLU A 55 -10.73 -2.72 6.99
CA GLU A 55 -11.39 -3.99 6.63
C GLU A 55 -12.92 -3.89 6.61
N GLU A 56 -13.51 -3.19 7.59
CA GLU A 56 -14.96 -2.97 7.64
C GLU A 56 -15.50 -2.19 6.44
N ASN A 57 -14.71 -1.24 5.91
CA ASN A 57 -15.10 -0.47 4.74
C ASN A 57 -15.01 -1.34 3.49
N VAL A 58 -13.97 -2.18 3.38
CA VAL A 58 -13.82 -3.12 2.27
C VAL A 58 -14.96 -4.16 2.29
N ASP A 59 -15.29 -4.72 3.46
CA ASP A 59 -16.38 -5.69 3.59
C ASP A 59 -17.75 -5.08 3.24
N LYS A 60 -18.00 -3.83 3.63
CA LYS A 60 -19.21 -3.09 3.21
C LYS A 60 -19.28 -2.91 1.69
N ILE A 61 -18.19 -2.49 1.06
CA ILE A 61 -18.15 -2.34 -0.41
C ILE A 61 -18.46 -3.67 -1.12
N LEU A 62 -17.88 -4.77 -0.63
CA LEU A 62 -18.11 -6.11 -1.17
C LEU A 62 -19.56 -6.59 -0.93
N GLN A 63 -20.13 -6.26 0.24
CA GLN A 63 -21.51 -6.59 0.57
C GLN A 63 -22.49 -5.82 -0.31
N ASP A 64 -22.28 -4.52 -0.52
CA ASP A 64 -23.14 -3.66 -1.35
C ASP A 64 -23.09 -4.09 -2.83
N ALA A 65 -21.96 -4.66 -3.25
CA ALA A 65 -21.77 -5.23 -4.58
C ALA A 65 -22.47 -6.57 -4.82
N ALA A 66 -22.88 -7.25 -3.75
CA ALA A 66 -23.37 -8.62 -3.84
C ALA A 66 -24.73 -8.65 -4.55
N THR A 67 -24.73 -9.12 -5.80
CA THR A 67 -25.94 -9.27 -6.60
C THR A 67 -26.69 -10.55 -6.23
N LYS A 68 -28.02 -10.54 -6.38
CA LYS A 68 -28.88 -11.72 -6.16
C LYS A 68 -28.71 -12.79 -7.25
N ALA A 69 -28.21 -12.43 -8.43
CA ALA A 69 -27.98 -13.36 -9.53
C ALA A 69 -26.83 -12.86 -10.44
N PRO A 70 -25.70 -13.59 -10.54
CA PRO A 70 -24.68 -13.37 -11.56
C PRO A 70 -25.27 -13.57 -12.96
N LYS A 71 -24.74 -12.89 -13.97
CA LYS A 71 -25.25 -13.03 -15.34
C LYS A 71 -24.84 -14.37 -15.94
N SER A 72 -25.81 -15.19 -16.31
CA SER A 72 -25.59 -16.52 -16.89
C SER A 72 -24.73 -16.53 -18.16
N LYS A 73 -24.76 -15.45 -18.96
CA LYS A 73 -23.94 -15.29 -20.17
C LYS A 73 -22.44 -15.12 -19.89
N LEU A 74 -22.07 -14.77 -18.65
CA LEU A 74 -20.68 -14.56 -18.23
C LEU A 74 -20.11 -15.77 -17.47
N LEU A 75 -20.87 -16.87 -17.38
CA LEU A 75 -20.46 -18.13 -16.78
C LEU A 75 -19.70 -18.97 -17.82
N GLY A 76 -18.39 -19.10 -17.65
CA GLY A 76 -17.52 -19.89 -18.54
C GLY A 76 -17.14 -19.18 -19.83
N THR A 77 -15.85 -18.90 -19.99
CA THR A 77 -15.27 -18.33 -21.22
C THR A 77 -14.01 -19.11 -21.61
N SER A 78 -13.35 -18.73 -22.70
CA SER A 78 -12.00 -19.26 -23.00
C SER A 78 -10.98 -18.89 -21.92
N LEU A 79 -11.22 -17.82 -21.16
CA LEU A 79 -10.33 -17.33 -20.11
C LEU A 79 -10.51 -18.06 -18.77
N TYR A 80 -11.73 -18.45 -18.40
CA TYR A 80 -12.02 -19.00 -17.09
C TYR A 80 -13.17 -20.01 -17.10
N ASP A 81 -13.18 -20.93 -16.14
CA ASP A 81 -14.34 -21.76 -15.81
C ASP A 81 -15.08 -21.16 -14.63
N SER A 82 -16.38 -21.41 -14.48
CA SER A 82 -17.21 -20.72 -13.47
C SER A 82 -18.11 -21.69 -12.72
N GLU A 83 -18.19 -21.47 -11.42
CA GLU A 83 -19.08 -22.20 -10.52
C GLU A 83 -19.86 -21.19 -9.68
N VAL A 84 -21.14 -21.48 -9.42
CA VAL A 84 -22.04 -20.58 -8.68
C VAL A 84 -22.65 -21.30 -7.50
N TRP A 85 -22.53 -20.71 -6.32
CA TRP A 85 -23.11 -21.22 -5.09
C TRP A 85 -24.24 -20.31 -4.60
N THR A 86 -25.38 -20.93 -4.30
CA THR A 86 -26.49 -20.28 -3.60
C THR A 86 -26.25 -20.30 -2.10
N THR A 87 -26.65 -19.24 -1.41
CA THR A 87 -26.52 -19.15 0.05
C THR A 87 -27.87 -19.26 0.75
N GLU A 88 -27.93 -20.02 1.84
CA GLU A 88 -29.11 -20.11 2.70
C GLU A 88 -29.08 -19.02 3.79
N GLY A 89 -30.22 -18.39 4.06
CA GLY A 89 -30.35 -17.39 5.12
C GLY A 89 -29.64 -16.05 4.89
N GLN A 90 -29.08 -15.81 3.69
CA GLN A 90 -28.34 -14.59 3.36
C GLN A 90 -29.04 -13.74 2.28
N GLY A 91 -30.37 -13.68 2.31
CA GLY A 91 -31.15 -12.78 1.45
C GLY A 91 -31.10 -13.14 -0.04
N GLY A 92 -30.82 -14.40 -0.38
CA GLY A 92 -30.70 -14.87 -1.76
C GLY A 92 -29.39 -14.46 -2.43
N ARG A 93 -28.35 -14.12 -1.66
CA ARG A 93 -26.99 -13.88 -2.18
C ARG A 93 -26.49 -15.11 -2.92
N GLN A 94 -25.84 -14.88 -4.06
CA GLN A 94 -25.11 -15.91 -4.80
C GLN A 94 -23.64 -15.50 -4.89
N VAL A 95 -22.76 -16.51 -4.87
CA VAL A 95 -21.31 -16.33 -5.01
C VAL A 95 -20.88 -17.03 -6.27
N ALA A 96 -20.31 -16.30 -7.23
CA ALA A 96 -19.69 -16.90 -8.41
C ALA A 96 -18.17 -16.88 -8.26
N VAL A 97 -17.55 -18.04 -8.47
CA VAL A 97 -16.09 -18.20 -8.47
C VAL A 97 -15.68 -18.56 -9.89
N HIS A 98 -14.83 -17.73 -10.47
CA HIS A 98 -14.27 -17.99 -11.80
C HIS A 98 -12.79 -18.35 -11.68
N PHE A 99 -12.44 -19.53 -12.16
CA PHE A 99 -11.08 -20.07 -12.12
C PHE A 99 -10.38 -19.76 -13.43
N VAL A 100 -9.36 -18.89 -13.39
CA VAL A 100 -8.65 -18.46 -14.59
C VAL A 100 -7.74 -19.57 -15.12
N LYS A 101 -7.91 -19.90 -16.40
CA LYS A 101 -7.17 -20.93 -17.11
C LYS A 101 -5.82 -20.42 -17.63
N ASN A 102 -4.81 -21.29 -17.58
CA ASN A 102 -3.55 -21.11 -18.30
C ASN A 102 -3.55 -22.02 -19.54
N ASP A 103 -3.50 -21.42 -20.74
CA ASP A 103 -3.54 -22.14 -22.02
C ASP A 103 -4.71 -23.12 -22.16
N GLY A 104 -5.89 -22.71 -21.66
CA GLY A 104 -7.11 -23.51 -21.69
C GLY A 104 -7.21 -24.60 -20.62
N ILE A 105 -6.22 -24.71 -19.73
CA ILE A 105 -6.18 -25.71 -18.65
C ILE A 105 -6.20 -24.99 -17.29
N LEU A 106 -6.95 -25.53 -16.33
CA LEU A 106 -6.92 -25.05 -14.96
C LEU A 106 -5.57 -25.35 -14.31
N PRO A 107 -4.82 -24.34 -13.85
CA PRO A 107 -3.54 -24.57 -13.18
C PRO A 107 -3.75 -25.10 -11.74
N LEU A 108 -2.65 -25.44 -11.07
CA LEU A 108 -2.68 -25.79 -9.65
C LEU A 108 -3.23 -24.64 -8.82
N SER A 109 -3.84 -24.93 -7.66
CA SER A 109 -4.45 -23.92 -6.81
C SER A 109 -3.52 -22.74 -6.51
N LYS A 110 -2.26 -23.02 -6.16
CA LYS A 110 -1.22 -22.01 -5.84
C LYS A 110 -0.76 -21.16 -7.03
N GLU A 111 -1.15 -21.52 -8.25
CA GLU A 111 -0.87 -20.78 -9.49
C GLU A 111 -2.16 -20.14 -10.06
N CYS A 112 -3.32 -20.54 -9.56
CA CYS A 112 -4.62 -20.15 -10.08
C CYS A 112 -5.08 -18.79 -9.52
N LEU A 113 -5.43 -17.89 -10.43
CA LEU A 113 -6.12 -16.64 -10.12
C LEU A 113 -7.63 -16.89 -10.08
N ILE A 114 -8.26 -16.37 -9.03
CA ILE A 114 -9.69 -16.43 -8.83
C ILE A 114 -10.31 -15.06 -9.12
N LEU A 115 -11.36 -15.03 -9.91
CA LEU A 115 -12.27 -13.89 -9.99
C LEU A 115 -13.48 -14.22 -9.11
N LEU A 116 -13.91 -13.29 -8.27
CA LEU A 116 -14.98 -13.55 -7.30
C LEU A 116 -16.08 -12.51 -7.38
N GLU A 117 -17.31 -12.94 -7.67
CA GLU A 117 -18.52 -12.11 -7.59
C GLU A 117 -19.29 -12.41 -6.30
N GLY A 118 -19.77 -11.37 -5.63
CA GLY A 118 -20.67 -11.48 -4.48
C GLY A 118 -20.04 -12.07 -3.21
N GLY A 119 -18.73 -12.29 -3.20
CA GLY A 119 -17.99 -12.78 -2.04
C GLY A 119 -17.72 -11.71 -0.98
N ARG A 120 -17.71 -12.10 0.29
CA ARG A 120 -17.35 -11.26 1.44
C ARG A 120 -15.85 -11.25 1.69
N LEU A 121 -15.36 -10.28 2.47
CA LEU A 121 -13.93 -10.17 2.78
C LEU A 121 -13.40 -11.45 3.45
N CYS A 122 -14.16 -12.07 4.34
CA CYS A 122 -13.76 -13.30 5.01
C CYS A 122 -13.64 -14.51 4.05
N GLU A 123 -14.45 -14.57 2.99
CA GLU A 123 -14.40 -15.60 1.95
C GLU A 123 -13.20 -15.38 1.03
N ILE A 124 -12.97 -14.12 0.64
CA ILE A 124 -11.78 -13.70 -0.11
C ILE A 124 -10.50 -14.04 0.65
N SER A 125 -10.43 -13.74 1.94
CA SER A 125 -9.26 -14.05 2.77
C SER A 125 -8.98 -15.56 2.81
N LYS A 126 -10.01 -16.41 2.89
CA LYS A 126 -9.84 -17.87 2.79
C LYS A 126 -9.34 -18.28 1.42
N LEU A 127 -9.97 -17.80 0.34
CA LEU A 127 -9.56 -18.10 -1.03
C LEU A 127 -8.12 -17.67 -1.31
N SER A 128 -7.74 -16.45 -0.92
CA SER A 128 -6.38 -15.92 -1.12
C SER A 128 -5.28 -16.69 -0.37
N SER A 129 -5.64 -17.46 0.67
CA SER A 129 -4.70 -18.37 1.36
C SER A 129 -4.55 -19.73 0.67
N MET A 130 -5.57 -20.16 -0.07
CA MET A 130 -5.60 -21.44 -0.79
C MET A 130 -5.09 -21.32 -2.23
N PHE A 131 -5.46 -20.23 -2.90
CA PHE A 131 -5.15 -19.93 -4.29
C PHE A 131 -4.04 -18.90 -4.44
N HIS A 132 -3.58 -18.64 -5.68
CA HIS A 132 -2.53 -17.65 -5.90
C HIS A 132 -3.00 -16.23 -5.51
N SER A 133 -4.15 -15.82 -6.02
CA SER A 133 -4.69 -14.47 -5.82
C SER A 133 -6.18 -14.42 -6.13
N VAL A 134 -6.84 -13.37 -5.64
CA VAL A 134 -8.27 -13.12 -5.83
C VAL A 134 -8.48 -11.70 -6.37
N ILE A 135 -9.31 -11.55 -7.40
CA ILE A 135 -9.80 -10.26 -7.91
C ILE A 135 -11.30 -10.18 -7.64
N PRO A 136 -11.77 -9.22 -6.83
CA PRO A 136 -13.19 -8.94 -6.69
C PRO A 136 -13.75 -8.35 -7.98
N VAL A 137 -14.79 -8.96 -8.54
CA VAL A 137 -15.41 -8.56 -9.81
C VAL A 137 -16.93 -8.43 -9.67
N ARG A 138 -17.55 -7.84 -10.69
CA ARG A 138 -19.00 -7.77 -10.86
C ARG A 138 -19.37 -8.01 -12.33
N SER A 139 -20.56 -8.54 -12.55
CA SER A 139 -21.17 -8.68 -13.87
C SER A 139 -21.41 -7.30 -14.52
N GLY A 140 -20.61 -6.96 -15.53
CA GLY A 140 -20.85 -5.81 -16.41
C GLY A 140 -21.92 -6.11 -17.47
N PRO A 141 -22.19 -5.17 -18.40
CA PRO A 141 -23.10 -5.39 -19.52
C PRO A 141 -22.65 -6.56 -20.42
N GLU A 142 -21.37 -6.57 -20.80
CA GLU A 142 -20.80 -7.48 -21.80
C GLU A 142 -19.69 -8.41 -21.27
N ASP A 143 -19.00 -8.03 -20.18
CA ASP A 143 -17.89 -8.79 -19.59
C ASP A 143 -17.91 -8.64 -18.06
N LEU A 144 -17.10 -9.42 -17.36
CA LEU A 144 -16.77 -9.15 -15.97
C LEU A 144 -15.98 -7.84 -15.88
N GLU A 145 -16.32 -7.04 -14.88
CA GLU A 145 -15.67 -5.76 -14.59
C GLU A 145 -15.12 -5.79 -13.17
N LEU A 146 -14.08 -5.01 -12.91
CA LEU A 146 -13.68 -4.72 -11.54
C LEU A 146 -14.83 -4.04 -10.81
N LEU A 147 -14.96 -4.33 -9.51
CA LEU A 147 -16.04 -3.80 -8.69
C LEU A 147 -16.00 -2.25 -8.63
N ASP A 148 -15.03 -1.73 -7.89
CA ASP A 148 -14.69 -0.31 -7.75
C ASP A 148 -13.29 -0.23 -7.14
N LEU A 149 -12.52 0.82 -7.46
CA LEU A 149 -11.16 0.99 -6.94
C LEU A 149 -11.09 1.45 -5.47
N ALA A 150 -12.23 1.56 -4.76
CA ALA A 150 -12.23 1.64 -3.30
C ALA A 150 -11.98 0.28 -2.64
N ALA A 151 -12.27 -0.82 -3.35
CA ALA A 151 -11.83 -2.15 -2.95
C ALA A 151 -10.45 -2.47 -3.59
N PRO A 152 -9.70 -3.42 -3.01
CA PRO A 152 -8.48 -3.91 -3.65
C PRO A 152 -8.81 -4.51 -5.03
N PHE A 153 -8.00 -4.19 -6.04
CA PHE A 153 -8.15 -4.79 -7.36
C PHE A 153 -7.54 -6.20 -7.43
N LEU A 154 -6.63 -6.53 -6.51
CA LEU A 154 -5.98 -7.83 -6.43
C LEU A 154 -5.59 -8.11 -4.97
N ILE A 155 -5.88 -9.31 -4.50
CA ILE A 155 -5.58 -9.75 -3.13
C ILE A 155 -4.74 -11.01 -3.21
N ARG A 156 -3.54 -10.98 -2.63
CA ARG A 156 -2.56 -12.07 -2.67
C ARG A 156 -2.14 -12.43 -1.25
N GLY A 157 -2.55 -13.59 -0.76
CA GLY A 157 -2.49 -13.87 0.66
C GLY A 157 -3.18 -12.76 1.44
N LYS A 158 -2.46 -12.11 2.37
CA LYS A 158 -3.01 -10.97 3.13
C LYS A 158 -2.80 -9.62 2.44
N LEU A 159 -1.96 -9.55 1.42
CA LEU A 159 -1.60 -8.29 0.76
C LEU A 159 -2.73 -7.84 -0.17
N CYS A 160 -3.25 -6.65 0.08
CA CYS A 160 -4.26 -6.00 -0.74
C CYS A 160 -3.60 -4.97 -1.67
N HIS A 161 -3.80 -5.10 -2.97
CA HIS A 161 -3.31 -4.13 -3.95
C HIS A 161 -4.43 -3.17 -4.37
N TYR A 162 -4.16 -1.87 -4.30
CA TYR A 162 -5.11 -0.81 -4.61
C TYR A 162 -4.73 -0.02 -5.85
N GLY A 163 -5.72 0.55 -6.54
CA GLY A 163 -5.54 1.37 -7.74
C GLY A 163 -5.96 2.81 -7.53
N CYS A 164 -5.28 3.75 -8.20
CA CYS A 164 -5.62 5.17 -8.12
C CYS A 164 -6.88 5.47 -8.94
N LYS A 165 -7.96 5.92 -8.29
CA LYS A 165 -9.22 6.30 -8.95
C LYS A 165 -9.08 7.38 -10.02
N GLN A 166 -8.20 8.36 -9.80
CA GLN A 166 -8.04 9.49 -10.71
C GLN A 166 -7.17 9.15 -11.94
N CYS A 167 -6.27 8.19 -11.80
CA CYS A 167 -5.25 7.90 -12.80
C CYS A 167 -5.52 6.63 -13.62
N SER A 168 -6.39 5.76 -13.11
CA SER A 168 -6.74 4.49 -13.74
C SER A 168 -7.86 4.69 -14.76
N ASN A 169 -7.76 3.96 -15.87
CA ASN A 169 -8.83 3.84 -16.86
C ASN A 169 -9.15 2.36 -17.00
N LEU A 170 -10.15 1.91 -16.23
CA LEU A 170 -10.45 0.49 -16.05
C LEU A 170 -10.80 -0.17 -17.38
N LYS A 171 -10.21 -1.35 -17.59
CA LYS A 171 -10.49 -2.21 -18.73
C LYS A 171 -11.24 -3.47 -18.29
N PRO A 172 -12.02 -4.11 -19.19
CA PRO A 172 -12.73 -5.34 -18.88
C PRO A 172 -11.79 -6.51 -18.54
N ILE A 173 -12.28 -7.48 -17.76
CA ILE A 173 -11.50 -8.61 -17.24
C ILE A 173 -10.93 -9.51 -18.33
N GLN A 174 -11.56 -9.59 -19.50
CA GLN A 174 -11.03 -10.32 -20.65
C GLN A 174 -9.59 -9.91 -21.04
N ASN A 175 -9.15 -8.69 -20.70
CA ASN A 175 -7.78 -8.23 -20.98
C ASN A 175 -6.72 -9.04 -20.21
N LEU A 176 -7.08 -9.76 -19.14
CA LEU A 176 -6.19 -10.73 -18.49
C LEU A 176 -5.72 -11.83 -19.46
N SER A 177 -6.44 -12.07 -20.56
CA SER A 177 -6.02 -13.00 -21.62
C SER A 177 -4.70 -12.61 -22.28
N THR A 178 -4.32 -11.33 -22.24
CA THR A 178 -3.09 -10.80 -22.85
C THR A 178 -1.83 -11.07 -22.03
N ILE A 179 -1.97 -11.44 -20.74
CA ILE A 179 -0.83 -11.77 -19.88
C ILE A 179 -0.23 -13.10 -20.33
N PRO A 180 1.06 -13.14 -20.71
CA PRO A 180 1.75 -14.38 -21.03
C PRO A 180 2.01 -15.19 -19.75
N ASN A 181 1.95 -16.52 -19.83
CA ASN A 181 2.21 -17.44 -18.73
C ASN A 181 1.40 -17.13 -17.45
N LYS A 182 0.12 -17.52 -17.45
CA LYS A 182 -0.87 -17.28 -16.39
C LYS A 182 -0.67 -18.14 -15.14
N ARG A 183 0.58 -18.54 -14.86
CA ARG A 183 1.00 -19.19 -13.61
C ARG A 183 1.64 -18.21 -12.62
N ILE A 184 2.10 -17.06 -13.11
CA ILE A 184 2.76 -16.03 -12.29
C ILE A 184 1.96 -14.73 -12.42
N TRP A 185 1.09 -14.47 -11.44
CA TRP A 185 0.29 -13.24 -11.44
C TRP A 185 1.05 -12.12 -10.73
N ILE A 186 1.88 -11.41 -11.49
CA ILE A 186 2.60 -10.23 -11.01
C ILE A 186 1.59 -9.06 -10.86
N PRO A 187 1.47 -8.43 -9.68
CA PRO A 187 0.48 -7.37 -9.47
C PRO A 187 0.57 -6.20 -10.44
N SER A 188 1.78 -5.80 -10.84
CA SER A 188 1.99 -4.73 -11.83
C SER A 188 1.49 -5.11 -13.22
N SER A 189 1.73 -6.36 -13.66
CA SER A 189 1.24 -6.86 -14.95
C SER A 189 -0.29 -6.96 -14.97
N VAL A 190 -0.90 -7.42 -13.87
CA VAL A 190 -2.37 -7.42 -13.71
C VAL A 190 -2.92 -6.01 -13.77
N ALA A 191 -2.31 -5.07 -13.05
CA ALA A 191 -2.72 -3.66 -13.06
C ALA A 191 -2.63 -3.07 -14.47
N GLU A 192 -1.53 -3.30 -15.19
CA GLU A 192 -1.31 -2.76 -16.53
C GLU A 192 -2.40 -3.19 -17.54
N VAL A 193 -2.68 -4.50 -17.63
CA VAL A 193 -3.67 -5.00 -18.60
C VAL A 193 -5.10 -4.61 -18.23
N LEU A 194 -5.37 -4.37 -16.95
CA LEU A 194 -6.67 -3.86 -16.46
C LEU A 194 -6.75 -2.33 -16.46
N GLY A 195 -5.71 -1.62 -16.94
CA GLY A 195 -5.69 -0.16 -17.03
C GLY A 195 -5.63 0.55 -15.67
N ILE A 196 -5.08 -0.11 -14.66
CA ILE A 196 -4.96 0.38 -13.29
C ILE A 196 -3.59 1.01 -13.09
N VAL A 197 -3.56 2.18 -12.45
CA VAL A 197 -2.33 2.75 -11.91
C VAL A 197 -2.22 2.30 -10.45
N PRO A 198 -1.31 1.36 -10.12
CA PRO A 198 -1.22 0.80 -8.78
C PRO A 198 -0.72 1.85 -7.78
N LEU A 199 -1.36 1.89 -6.63
CA LEU A 199 -0.93 2.68 -5.49
C LEU A 199 0.20 1.96 -4.75
N GLN A 200 1.12 2.73 -4.19
CA GLN A 200 2.25 2.24 -3.43
C GLN A 200 2.03 2.47 -1.94
N TYR A 201 2.27 1.45 -1.13
CA TYR A 201 2.30 1.61 0.32
C TYR A 201 3.56 2.37 0.72
N VAL A 202 3.39 3.39 1.55
CA VAL A 202 4.49 4.21 2.08
C VAL A 202 4.24 4.55 3.54
N PHE A 203 5.29 4.54 4.36
CA PHE A 203 5.32 5.22 5.63
C PHE A 203 5.38 6.72 5.39
N VAL A 204 4.48 7.45 6.04
CA VAL A 204 4.43 8.90 6.06
C VAL A 204 4.46 9.36 7.51
N MET A 205 5.58 9.98 7.88
CA MET A 205 5.80 10.48 9.23
C MET A 205 6.40 11.88 9.20
N THR A 206 6.18 12.64 10.26
CA THR A 206 6.88 13.90 10.53
C THR A 206 7.85 13.65 11.66
N PHE A 207 9.15 13.82 11.42
CA PHE A 207 10.19 13.69 12.42
C PHE A 207 10.68 15.06 12.83
N THR A 208 10.63 15.35 14.13
CA THR A 208 11.15 16.57 14.73
C THR A 208 12.56 16.29 15.24
N PHE A 209 13.56 16.76 14.51
CA PHE A 209 14.97 16.61 14.86
C PHE A 209 15.45 17.74 15.75
N ASP A 210 16.36 17.42 16.68
CA ASP A 210 17.02 18.36 17.58
C ASP A 210 18.50 17.98 17.73
N ASP A 211 19.40 18.92 17.43
CA ASP A 211 20.85 18.75 17.57
C ASP A 211 21.44 19.66 18.67
N GLY A 212 20.59 20.31 19.46
CA GLY A 212 20.97 21.32 20.45
C GLY A 212 21.21 22.72 19.88
N THR A 213 21.35 22.87 18.56
CA THR A 213 21.51 24.18 17.89
C THR A 213 20.21 24.71 17.33
N GLY A 214 19.26 23.83 17.01
CA GLY A 214 17.94 24.16 16.50
C GLY A 214 17.03 22.94 16.46
N VAL A 215 15.78 23.17 16.05
CA VAL A 215 14.77 22.13 15.87
C VAL A 215 14.26 22.20 14.44
N LEU A 216 14.12 21.05 13.78
CA LEU A 216 13.72 20.97 12.37
C LEU A 216 12.79 19.79 12.13
N ASP A 217 11.66 20.07 11.49
CA ASP A 217 10.74 19.02 11.03
C ASP A 217 11.13 18.52 9.64
N ALA A 218 11.25 17.20 9.49
CA ALA A 218 11.50 16.54 8.23
C ALA A 218 10.49 15.40 8.01
N TYR A 219 9.97 15.32 6.79
CA TYR A 219 9.05 14.27 6.40
C TYR A 219 9.81 12.98 6.07
N LEU A 220 9.36 11.87 6.62
CA LEU A 220 9.68 10.54 6.13
C LEU A 220 8.60 10.14 5.13
N LYS A 221 9.00 9.81 3.90
CA LYS A 221 8.16 9.19 2.89
C LYS A 221 8.93 8.04 2.27
N ASP A 222 8.68 6.83 2.74
CA ASP A 222 9.50 5.65 2.41
C ASP A 222 8.64 4.39 2.30
N SER A 223 8.97 3.49 1.39
CA SER A 223 8.23 2.24 1.18
C SER A 223 8.83 1.05 1.94
N GLU A 224 10.13 1.09 2.24
CA GLU A 224 10.85 -0.05 2.85
C GLU A 224 12.22 0.31 3.44
N LYS A 225 12.94 1.27 2.85
CA LYS A 225 14.38 1.46 3.08
C LYS A 225 14.70 1.95 4.48
N PHE A 226 13.88 2.85 5.03
CA PHE A 226 14.20 3.53 6.29
C PHE A 226 14.14 2.55 7.45
N PHE A 227 13.03 1.82 7.57
CA PHE A 227 12.80 0.85 8.65
C PHE A 227 13.30 -0.55 8.31
N GLN A 228 13.67 -0.80 7.05
CA GLN A 228 13.92 -2.16 6.52
C GLN A 228 12.69 -3.07 6.69
N ILE A 229 11.50 -2.47 6.65
CA ILE A 229 10.20 -3.13 6.79
C ILE A 229 9.35 -2.71 5.59
N PRO A 230 8.78 -3.65 4.81
CA PRO A 230 7.90 -3.29 3.70
C PRO A 230 6.58 -2.69 4.21
N ALA A 231 6.29 -1.45 3.83
CA ALA A 231 5.06 -0.74 4.19
C ALA A 231 3.79 -1.46 3.72
N SER A 232 3.90 -2.28 2.68
CA SER A 232 2.80 -3.09 2.13
C SER A 232 2.35 -4.23 3.05
N GLU A 233 3.25 -4.75 3.89
CA GLU A 233 2.97 -5.96 4.68
C GLU A 233 2.72 -5.67 6.16
N VAL A 234 3.25 -4.55 6.66
CA VAL A 234 3.21 -4.18 8.08
C VAL A 234 1.79 -4.15 8.65
N LEU A 235 0.77 -3.76 7.87
CA LEU A 235 -0.61 -3.74 8.35
C LEU A 235 -1.19 -5.13 8.64
N THR A 236 -0.58 -6.20 8.10
CA THR A 236 -1.12 -7.57 8.15
C THR A 236 -0.20 -8.58 8.86
N ASP A 237 0.99 -8.14 9.26
CA ASP A 237 1.99 -8.96 9.95
C ASP A 237 2.34 -8.37 11.32
N ASN A 238 1.91 -9.07 12.38
CA ASN A 238 2.12 -8.64 13.77
C ASN A 238 3.60 -8.59 14.17
N ASN A 239 4.48 -9.38 13.55
CA ASN A 239 5.91 -9.35 13.83
C ASN A 239 6.53 -8.08 13.24
N LEU A 240 6.14 -7.70 12.01
CA LEU A 240 6.57 -6.44 11.41
C LEU A 240 6.07 -5.23 12.20
N GLN A 241 4.84 -5.26 12.72
CA GLN A 241 4.30 -4.19 13.58
C GLN A 241 5.12 -4.04 14.86
N LYS A 242 5.42 -5.16 15.55
CA LYS A 242 6.26 -5.16 16.74
C LYS A 242 7.68 -4.68 16.46
N ASN A 243 8.25 -5.03 15.31
CA ASN A 243 9.58 -4.57 14.92
C ASN A 243 9.58 -3.06 14.67
N LEU A 244 8.55 -2.52 14.00
CA LEU A 244 8.39 -1.07 13.83
C LEU A 244 8.29 -0.35 15.18
N GLU A 245 7.50 -0.88 16.12
CA GLU A 245 7.39 -0.33 17.48
C GLU A 245 8.73 -0.36 18.23
N LYS A 246 9.46 -1.47 18.16
CA LYS A 246 10.81 -1.58 18.75
C LYS A 246 11.74 -0.52 18.21
N ILE A 247 11.84 -0.38 16.88
CA ILE A 247 12.69 0.62 16.24
C ILE A 247 12.35 2.02 16.78
N MET A 248 11.06 2.38 16.76
CA MET A 248 10.61 3.70 17.22
C MET A 248 10.87 3.93 18.71
N ASN A 249 10.75 2.89 19.55
CA ASN A 249 11.08 2.95 20.97
C ASN A 249 12.58 3.06 21.24
N VAL A 250 13.45 2.60 20.34
CA VAL A 250 14.90 2.81 20.48
C VAL A 250 15.29 4.22 20.03
N ILE A 251 14.76 4.71 18.91
CA ILE A 251 15.15 6.02 18.37
C ILE A 251 14.47 7.21 19.06
N CYS A 252 13.32 6.99 19.70
CA CYS A 252 12.57 7.98 20.48
C CYS A 252 11.91 7.33 21.72
N PRO A 253 12.72 6.90 22.71
CA PRO A 253 12.25 6.15 23.88
C PRO A 253 11.27 6.95 24.76
N PRO A 254 10.14 6.33 25.16
CA PRO A 254 9.14 7.01 25.98
C PRO A 254 9.66 7.25 27.42
N GLY A 255 9.31 8.41 27.99
CA GLY A 255 9.54 8.70 29.40
C GLY A 255 10.98 9.01 29.81
N ILE A 256 11.95 8.97 28.89
CA ILE A 256 13.33 9.39 29.15
C ILE A 256 13.62 10.73 28.48
N LYS A 257 14.62 11.46 29.00
CA LYS A 257 15.01 12.77 28.46
C LYS A 257 15.79 12.61 27.14
N ILE A 258 15.68 13.60 26.27
CA ILE A 258 16.32 13.61 24.94
C ILE A 258 17.85 13.46 25.01
N ASP A 259 18.48 13.92 26.08
CA ASP A 259 19.89 13.76 26.39
C ASP A 259 20.35 12.29 26.38
N ALA A 260 19.45 11.35 26.70
CA ALA A 260 19.70 9.90 26.64
C ALA A 260 19.32 9.24 25.30
N TYR A 261 18.72 9.97 24.35
CA TYR A 261 18.31 9.40 23.06
C TYR A 261 19.54 9.14 22.17
N PRO A 262 19.49 8.13 21.29
CA PRO A 262 20.55 7.90 20.32
C PRO A 262 20.62 9.03 19.30
N TRP A 263 21.81 9.24 18.74
CA TRP A 263 21.99 10.12 17.60
C TRP A 263 21.60 9.41 16.31
N LEU A 264 20.83 10.10 15.48
CA LEU A 264 20.46 9.63 14.16
C LEU A 264 21.25 10.41 13.12
N GLU A 265 21.94 9.67 12.26
CA GLU A 265 22.53 10.24 11.06
C GLU A 265 21.53 10.11 9.91
N CYS A 266 21.17 11.25 9.30
CA CYS A 266 20.18 11.27 8.23
C CYS A 266 20.64 12.15 7.08
N LEU A 267 20.23 11.79 5.87
CA LEU A 267 20.28 12.67 4.71
C LEU A 267 18.91 13.32 4.53
N ILE A 268 18.89 14.66 4.49
CA ILE A 268 17.67 15.43 4.29
C ILE A 268 17.81 16.37 3.10
N LYS A 269 16.74 16.55 2.35
CA LYS A 269 16.66 17.53 1.24
C LYS A 269 15.62 18.59 1.56
N SER A 270 15.94 19.84 1.27
CA SER A 270 15.00 20.95 1.36
C SER A 270 14.34 21.22 0.01
N TYR A 271 13.09 21.68 0.03
CA TYR A 271 12.32 22.07 -1.15
C TYR A 271 11.29 23.14 -0.80
N ASN A 272 10.93 23.97 -1.78
CA ASN A 272 9.91 25.00 -1.58
C ASN A 272 8.52 24.42 -1.87
N VAL A 273 7.59 24.64 -0.95
CA VAL A 273 6.17 24.33 -1.12
C VAL A 273 5.42 25.65 -1.12
N THR A 274 4.55 25.83 -2.10
CA THR A 274 3.66 27.00 -2.16
C THR A 274 2.28 26.58 -1.66
N ARG A 275 1.79 27.22 -0.60
CA ARG A 275 0.42 27.04 -0.10
C ARG A 275 -0.32 28.36 -0.23
N GLY A 276 -1.15 28.47 -1.26
CA GLY A 276 -1.79 29.75 -1.60
C GLY A 276 -0.75 30.79 -2.00
N THR A 277 -0.64 31.86 -1.22
CA THR A 277 0.33 32.96 -1.45
C THR A 277 1.64 32.80 -0.68
N GLU A 278 1.75 31.84 0.25
CA GLU A 278 2.93 31.67 1.09
C GLU A 278 3.87 30.59 0.53
N GLN A 279 5.17 30.89 0.50
CA GLN A 279 6.22 29.92 0.24
C GLN A 279 6.84 29.46 1.56
N GLN A 280 6.87 28.14 1.77
CA GLN A 280 7.48 27.51 2.93
C GLN A 280 8.57 26.53 2.47
N ILE A 281 9.69 26.51 3.20
CA ILE A 281 10.71 25.47 3.01
C ILE A 281 10.28 24.23 3.82
N CYS A 282 10.19 23.09 3.14
CA CYS A 282 9.97 21.79 3.76
C CYS A 282 11.23 20.92 3.62
N TYR A 283 11.35 19.92 4.48
CA TYR A 283 12.47 18.98 4.49
C TYR A 283 11.95 17.55 4.36
N GLN A 284 12.68 16.69 3.65
CA GLN A 284 12.35 15.27 3.53
C GLN A 284 13.60 14.42 3.70
N ILE A 285 13.47 13.35 4.47
CA ILE A 285 14.49 12.30 4.61
C ILE A 285 14.59 11.52 3.28
N PHE A 286 15.80 11.17 2.86
CA PHE A 286 16.07 10.30 1.73
C PHE A 286 17.34 9.46 1.97
N ASP A 287 17.52 8.38 1.23
CA ASP A 287 18.73 7.51 1.26
C ASP A 287 19.31 7.27 2.67
N THR A 288 18.42 7.04 3.64
CA THR A 288 18.74 6.82 5.05
C THR A 288 18.04 5.54 5.50
N MET A 289 18.73 4.72 6.29
CA MET A 289 18.19 3.53 6.94
C MET A 289 18.60 3.52 8.41
N VAL A 290 17.76 2.93 9.26
CA VAL A 290 18.10 2.67 10.67
C VAL A 290 19.17 1.57 10.70
N ALA A 291 20.22 1.77 11.49
CA ALA A 291 21.34 0.83 11.60
C ALA A 291 20.90 -0.51 12.21
N GLU A 292 21.54 -1.61 11.81
CA GLU A 292 21.23 -2.96 12.33
C GLU A 292 21.51 -3.08 13.83
N ASP A 293 22.47 -2.34 14.38
CA ASP A 293 22.80 -2.34 15.81
C ASP A 293 21.66 -1.78 16.70
N ILE A 294 20.62 -1.20 16.09
CA ILE A 294 19.41 -0.68 16.74
C ILE A 294 18.25 -1.71 16.70
N ILE A 295 18.35 -2.76 15.85
CA ILE A 295 17.28 -3.73 15.54
C ILE A 295 17.32 -4.95 16.45
#